data_AF-A0AAV6KQ61-F1
#
_entry.id   AF-A0AAV6KQ61-F1
#
_cell.length_a   1.000
_cell.length_b   1.000
_cell.length_c   1.000
_cell.angle_alpha   90.00
_cell.angle_beta   90.00
_cell.angle_gamma   90.00
#
_symmetry.space_group_name_H-M   'P 1'
#
loop_
_entity.id
_entity.type
_entity.pdbx_description
1 polymer ?
#
loop_
_entity_poly.entity_id
_entity_poly.type
_entity_poly.pdbx_seq_one_letter_code
_entity_poly.pdbx_strand_id
1 'polypeptide(L)'
;MRGLWPNFCLLPMQPAEVIGLVDIPNHIRFWGIDSGIRHRYAALYFKMLPDSILGEAFLDQYSDHSDPVTIIDKKRTYGVRAAARHPIYETFRVKAFKALLTSAASDEQLTALGELLYQCHYSYSACGLGSDGTDRLVQLVQQMQHKKKSNTEDGTLYGAKITGGGSGGTVCVIGRNCLRSSQQILEIQQRYKGATGYMPFLFEGSSPGAGKFGYLRIRRRHPPNFN
;
A
#
# COMPACT_ATOMS: atom_id res chain seq x y z
N MET A 1 -1.67 -31.10 -27.51
CA MET A 1 -2.30 -29.90 -28.12
C MET A 1 -1.58 -28.69 -27.53
N ARG A 2 -0.89 -27.85 -28.32
CA ARG A 2 -1.45 -26.62 -28.91
C ARG A 2 -2.40 -25.89 -27.94
N GLY A 3 -1.91 -24.83 -27.31
CA GLY A 3 -2.68 -24.03 -26.33
C GLY A 3 -1.97 -22.75 -25.93
N LEU A 4 -1.13 -22.23 -26.83
CA LEU A 4 -0.37 -21.02 -26.61
C LEU A 4 -1.30 -19.77 -26.83
N TRP A 5 -1.77 -19.11 -25.73
CA TRP A 5 -2.46 -17.77 -25.59
C TRP A 5 -2.13 -17.02 -24.22
N PRO A 6 -2.13 -15.65 -24.03
CA PRO A 6 -0.83 -14.90 -23.81
C PRO A 6 -0.55 -13.71 -22.79
N ASN A 7 0.76 -13.31 -22.74
CA ASN A 7 1.62 -12.22 -22.11
C ASN A 7 1.07 -10.75 -22.00
N PHE A 8 1.46 -9.95 -20.98
CA PHE A 8 1.38 -8.45 -21.06
C PHE A 8 2.33 -7.75 -20.05
N CYS A 9 2.64 -6.49 -20.31
CA CYS A 9 3.70 -5.68 -19.69
C CYS A 9 3.49 -5.37 -18.18
N LEU A 10 4.51 -5.65 -17.37
CA LEU A 10 4.77 -4.95 -16.10
C LEU A 10 5.21 -3.52 -16.42
N LEU A 11 4.45 -2.52 -15.98
CA LEU A 11 4.88 -1.12 -16.01
C LEU A 11 5.76 -0.81 -14.78
N PRO A 12 7.08 -0.62 -14.92
CA PRO A 12 7.81 0.21 -13.97
C PRO A 12 7.25 1.63 -14.04
N MET A 13 7.07 2.29 -12.90
CA MET A 13 6.54 3.67 -12.85
C MET A 13 7.65 4.69 -13.13
N GLN A 14 8.30 4.57 -14.29
CA GLN A 14 9.29 5.51 -14.86
C GLN A 14 9.04 5.60 -16.38
N PRO A 15 8.33 6.63 -16.89
CA PRO A 15 7.72 6.61 -18.22
C PRO A 15 8.65 7.06 -19.36
N ALA A 16 9.90 6.55 -19.41
CA ALA A 16 10.85 6.96 -20.46
C ALA A 16 11.97 5.97 -20.84
N GLU A 17 12.34 4.99 -20.01
CA GLU A 17 13.58 4.20 -20.23
C GLU A 17 13.29 2.80 -20.80
N VAL A 18 13.90 2.47 -21.94
CA VAL A 18 13.78 1.16 -22.60
C VAL A 18 14.89 0.24 -22.11
N ILE A 19 14.53 -0.71 -21.24
CA ILE A 19 15.50 -1.59 -20.55
C ILE A 19 15.92 -2.80 -21.42
N GLY A 20 15.13 -3.17 -22.44
CA GLY A 20 15.48 -4.25 -23.38
C GLY A 20 14.29 -4.77 -24.19
N LEU A 21 14.55 -5.75 -25.05
CA LEU A 21 13.54 -6.54 -25.76
C LEU A 21 13.42 -7.92 -25.10
N VAL A 22 12.19 -8.43 -25.01
CA VAL A 22 11.90 -9.77 -24.48
C VAL A 22 11.15 -10.54 -25.55
N ASP A 23 11.58 -11.78 -25.81
CA ASP A 23 10.89 -12.65 -26.76
C ASP A 23 9.44 -12.86 -26.33
N ILE A 24 8.56 -12.54 -27.27
CA ILE A 24 7.14 -12.71 -27.13
C ILE A 24 6.89 -14.21 -27.26
N PRO A 25 6.42 -14.91 -26.19
CA PRO A 25 6.19 -16.34 -26.29
C PRO A 25 5.29 -16.67 -27.48
N ASN A 26 5.40 -17.86 -28.08
CA ASN A 26 4.55 -18.26 -29.22
C ASN A 26 3.02 -18.26 -28.91
N HIS A 27 2.66 -17.94 -27.67
CA HIS A 27 1.30 -17.61 -27.29
C HIS A 27 0.80 -16.23 -27.74
N ILE A 28 1.65 -15.23 -27.93
CA ILE A 28 1.25 -13.83 -28.21
C ILE A 28 1.72 -13.36 -29.58
N ARG A 29 1.24 -12.28 -30.22
CA ARG A 29 -0.03 -11.50 -30.24
C ARG A 29 -0.49 -10.51 -29.16
N PHE A 30 0.27 -9.43 -29.04
CA PHE A 30 -0.25 -8.15 -28.55
C PHE A 30 -1.04 -7.51 -29.70
N TRP A 31 -2.06 -6.73 -29.37
CA TRP A 31 -2.70 -5.82 -30.30
C TRP A 31 -2.65 -4.41 -29.70
N GLY A 32 -2.07 -3.46 -30.43
CA GLY A 32 -2.21 -2.05 -30.12
C GLY A 32 -3.50 -1.54 -30.74
N ILE A 33 -4.48 -1.17 -29.90
CA ILE A 33 -5.72 -0.53 -30.34
C ILE A 33 -5.76 0.83 -29.64
N ASP A 34 -5.59 1.91 -30.39
CA ASP A 34 -5.81 3.25 -29.86
C ASP A 34 -7.31 3.45 -29.60
N SER A 35 -7.65 3.78 -28.36
CA SER A 35 -9.02 4.06 -27.95
C SER A 35 -9.46 5.48 -28.30
N GLY A 36 -8.52 6.36 -28.72
CA GLY A 36 -8.71 7.81 -28.77
C GLY A 36 -8.86 8.46 -27.39
N ILE A 37 -8.94 7.67 -26.33
CA ILE A 37 -9.19 8.09 -24.95
C ILE A 37 -7.96 7.75 -24.11
N ARG A 38 -7.09 8.76 -23.94
CA ARG A 38 -5.91 8.67 -23.09
C ARG A 38 -6.34 8.37 -21.64
N HIS A 39 -5.48 7.70 -20.86
CA HIS A 39 -5.65 7.54 -19.40
C HIS A 39 -5.82 8.93 -18.76
N ARG A 40 -7.09 9.33 -18.48
CA ARG A 40 -7.45 10.75 -18.36
C ARG A 40 -6.63 11.50 -17.31
N TYR A 41 -6.31 10.85 -16.19
CA TYR A 41 -5.45 11.43 -15.16
C TYR A 41 -4.05 11.75 -15.71
N ALA A 42 -3.27 10.75 -16.12
CA ALA A 42 -1.87 10.94 -16.52
C ALA A 42 -1.71 11.85 -17.75
N ALA A 43 -2.66 11.79 -18.68
CA ALA A 43 -2.52 12.39 -20.00
C ALA A 43 -3.24 13.75 -20.17
N LEU A 44 -4.18 14.08 -19.30
CA LEU A 44 -4.91 15.36 -19.31
C LEU A 44 -4.73 16.08 -17.96
N TYR A 45 -5.23 15.48 -16.88
CA TYR A 45 -5.34 16.18 -15.59
C TYR A 45 -4.01 16.37 -14.84
N PHE A 46 -3.02 15.49 -15.00
CA PHE A 46 -1.74 15.57 -14.29
C PHE A 46 -1.02 16.91 -14.52
N LYS A 47 -1.06 17.43 -15.76
CA LYS A 47 -0.47 18.72 -16.12
C LYS A 47 -1.35 19.92 -15.72
N MET A 48 -2.65 19.71 -15.51
CA MET A 48 -3.62 20.75 -15.14
C MET A 48 -3.71 20.95 -13.62
N LEU A 49 -3.47 19.90 -12.83
CA LEU A 49 -3.50 19.98 -11.38
C LEU A 49 -2.22 20.63 -10.83
N PRO A 50 -2.30 21.69 -10.00
CA PRO A 50 -1.14 22.24 -9.31
C PRO A 50 -0.63 21.23 -8.27
N ASP A 51 0.65 21.30 -7.91
CA ASP A 51 1.19 20.45 -6.83
C ASP A 51 0.51 20.75 -5.49
N SER A 52 0.23 22.02 -5.21
CA SER A 52 -0.50 22.47 -4.03
C SER A 52 -1.30 23.74 -4.27
N ILE A 53 -2.30 24.01 -3.42
CA ILE A 53 -3.10 25.26 -3.41
C ILE A 53 -3.27 25.76 -1.97
N LEU A 54 -3.32 27.08 -1.78
CA LEU A 54 -3.70 27.69 -0.50
C LEU A 54 -5.22 27.58 -0.30
N GLY A 55 -5.69 27.29 0.91
CA GLY A 55 -7.11 27.14 1.21
C GLY A 55 -7.94 28.39 0.85
N GLU A 56 -7.39 29.59 1.07
CA GLU A 56 -8.04 30.84 0.66
C GLU A 56 -8.20 30.93 -0.87
N ALA A 57 -7.12 30.72 -1.63
CA ALA A 57 -7.18 30.73 -3.10
C ALA A 57 -8.10 29.63 -3.68
N PHE A 58 -8.24 28.48 -2.99
CA PHE A 58 -9.23 27.47 -3.35
C PHE A 58 -10.66 27.99 -3.14
N LEU A 59 -10.95 28.59 -1.98
CA LEU A 59 -12.28 29.10 -1.65
C LEU A 59 -12.69 30.25 -2.58
N ASP A 60 -11.76 31.16 -2.92
CA ASP A 60 -12.00 32.25 -3.86
C ASP A 60 -12.35 31.75 -5.28
N GLN A 61 -11.78 30.61 -5.69
CA GLN A 61 -11.98 30.04 -7.02
C GLN A 61 -13.16 29.04 -7.10
N TYR A 62 -13.42 28.27 -6.04
CA TYR A 62 -14.32 27.11 -6.05
C TYR A 62 -15.45 27.17 -5.01
N SER A 63 -15.46 28.17 -4.11
CA SER A 63 -16.40 28.36 -2.98
C SER A 63 -16.38 27.29 -1.88
N ASP A 64 -16.43 26.01 -2.23
CA ASP A 64 -16.47 24.87 -1.29
C ASP A 64 -16.02 23.56 -1.98
N HIS A 65 -15.67 22.55 -1.19
CA HIS A 65 -15.32 21.19 -1.62
C HIS A 65 -16.47 20.16 -1.48
N SER A 66 -17.62 20.54 -0.90
CA SER A 66 -18.82 19.71 -0.73
C SER A 66 -18.63 18.40 0.07
N ASP A 67 -17.71 18.42 1.03
CA ASP A 67 -17.58 17.42 2.09
C ASP A 67 -18.22 17.96 3.39
N PRO A 68 -19.27 17.33 3.95
CA PRO A 68 -19.92 17.78 5.18
C PRO A 68 -19.09 17.50 6.46
N VAL A 69 -17.97 16.77 6.37
CA VAL A 69 -17.16 16.37 7.52
C VAL A 69 -15.95 17.27 7.74
N THR A 70 -15.45 17.94 6.70
CA THR A 70 -14.24 18.78 6.77
C THR A 70 -14.51 20.25 6.44
N ILE A 71 -13.57 21.12 6.81
CA ILE A 71 -13.62 22.56 6.57
C ILE A 71 -12.26 23.00 6.03
N ILE A 72 -12.25 23.82 5.00
CA ILE A 72 -11.02 24.38 4.42
C ILE A 72 -10.48 25.49 5.33
N ASP A 73 -9.28 25.28 5.87
CA ASP A 73 -8.52 26.32 6.55
C ASP A 73 -7.87 27.23 5.50
N LYS A 74 -8.34 28.47 5.44
CA LYS A 74 -7.81 29.54 4.57
C LYS A 74 -6.29 29.67 4.61
N LYS A 75 -5.68 29.48 5.79
CA LYS A 75 -4.24 29.68 6.03
C LYS A 75 -3.39 28.47 5.66
N ARG A 76 -4.00 27.33 5.35
CA ARG A 76 -3.31 26.07 5.11
C ARG A 76 -3.10 25.80 3.62
N THR A 77 -1.91 25.32 3.28
CA THR A 77 -1.60 24.84 1.93
C THR A 77 -1.88 23.34 1.83
N TYR A 78 -2.63 22.94 0.80
CA TYR A 78 -3.08 21.57 0.56
C TYR A 78 -2.38 20.99 -0.67
N GLY A 79 -1.82 19.78 -0.56
CA GLY A 79 -1.20 19.06 -1.68
C GLY A 79 -2.25 18.46 -2.62
N VAL A 80 -2.46 19.07 -3.80
CA VAL A 80 -3.53 18.71 -4.72
C VAL A 80 -3.11 17.55 -5.64
N ARG A 81 -2.02 17.71 -6.39
CA ARG A 81 -1.60 16.69 -7.38
C ARG A 81 -1.35 15.33 -6.74
N ALA A 82 -0.65 15.29 -5.61
CA ALA A 82 -0.34 14.05 -4.90
C ALA A 82 -1.59 13.36 -4.33
N ALA A 83 -2.47 14.10 -3.65
CA ALA A 83 -3.72 13.57 -3.09
C ALA A 83 -4.67 13.04 -4.18
N ALA A 84 -4.78 13.72 -5.32
CA ALA A 84 -5.54 13.22 -6.48
C ALA A 84 -4.87 11.99 -7.12
N ARG A 85 -3.53 11.95 -7.16
CA ARG A 85 -2.74 10.87 -7.77
C ARG A 85 -2.86 9.54 -7.01
N HIS A 86 -2.83 9.60 -5.68
CA HIS A 86 -2.72 8.44 -4.82
C HIS A 86 -3.84 7.39 -5.02
N PRO A 87 -5.14 7.71 -4.83
CA PRO A 87 -6.21 6.70 -4.93
C PRO A 87 -6.34 6.10 -6.35
N ILE A 88 -6.01 6.87 -7.39
CA ILE A 88 -6.05 6.44 -8.79
C ILE A 88 -5.03 5.32 -9.05
N TYR A 89 -3.78 5.51 -8.62
CA TYR A 89 -2.75 4.46 -8.78
C TYR A 89 -2.80 3.38 -7.69
N GLU A 90 -3.29 3.70 -6.48
CA GLU A 90 -3.52 2.71 -5.43
C GLU A 90 -4.54 1.67 -5.88
N THR A 91 -5.58 2.07 -6.61
CA THR A 91 -6.55 1.15 -7.23
C THR A 91 -5.88 0.14 -8.16
N PHE A 92 -4.86 0.55 -8.93
CA PHE A 92 -4.08 -0.36 -9.76
C PHE A 92 -3.20 -1.28 -8.90
N ARG A 93 -2.46 -0.73 -7.93
CA ARG A 93 -1.59 -1.50 -7.03
C ARG A 93 -2.35 -2.57 -6.26
N VAL A 94 -3.53 -2.25 -5.72
CA VAL A 94 -4.40 -3.22 -5.02
C VAL A 94 -4.87 -4.35 -5.95
N LYS A 95 -5.25 -4.03 -7.20
CA LYS A 95 -5.64 -5.05 -8.20
C LYS A 95 -4.46 -5.95 -8.60
N ALA A 96 -3.29 -5.37 -8.84
CA ALA A 96 -2.06 -6.09 -9.15
C ALA A 96 -1.62 -6.99 -7.98
N PHE A 97 -1.64 -6.47 -6.75
CA PHE A 97 -1.32 -7.22 -5.53
C PHE A 97 -2.26 -8.41 -5.35
N LYS A 98 -3.58 -8.22 -5.54
CA LYS A 98 -4.57 -9.31 -5.49
C LYS A 98 -4.29 -10.39 -6.55
N ALA A 99 -3.95 -10.01 -7.78
CA ALA A 99 -3.63 -10.97 -8.84
C ALA A 99 -2.34 -11.76 -8.52
N LEU A 100 -1.31 -11.07 -8.04
CA LEU A 100 -0.04 -11.68 -7.64
C LEU A 100 -0.20 -12.65 -6.47
N LEU A 101 -1.02 -12.34 -5.45
CA LEU A 101 -1.36 -13.26 -4.36
C LEU A 101 -1.97 -14.60 -4.83
N THR A 102 -2.56 -14.63 -6.03
CA THR A 102 -3.16 -15.84 -6.63
C THR A 102 -2.28 -16.52 -7.69
N SER A 103 -1.08 -15.98 -7.96
CA SER A 103 -0.13 -16.59 -8.91
C SER A 103 0.70 -17.71 -8.27
N ALA A 104 1.46 -18.44 -9.08
CA ALA A 104 2.36 -19.48 -8.60
C ALA A 104 3.42 -18.92 -7.65
N ALA A 105 3.79 -19.70 -6.63
CA ALA A 105 4.76 -19.29 -5.63
C ALA A 105 6.17 -19.17 -6.23
N SER A 106 6.76 -17.97 -6.17
CA SER A 106 8.16 -17.73 -6.57
C SER A 106 8.76 -16.52 -5.85
N ASP A 107 10.07 -16.33 -5.97
CA ASP A 107 10.75 -15.15 -5.41
C ASP A 107 10.44 -13.86 -6.18
N GLU A 108 10.19 -13.96 -7.49
CA GLU A 108 9.72 -12.85 -8.32
C GLU A 108 8.31 -12.41 -7.90
N GLN A 109 7.43 -13.35 -7.54
CA GLN A 109 6.11 -13.03 -6.97
C GLN A 109 6.25 -12.26 -5.65
N LEU A 110 7.07 -12.75 -4.71
CA LEU A 110 7.30 -12.09 -3.43
C LEU A 110 7.96 -10.71 -3.60
N THR A 111 8.89 -10.58 -4.54
CA THR A 111 9.53 -9.31 -4.91
C THR A 111 8.52 -8.33 -5.49
N ALA A 112 7.69 -8.75 -6.44
CA ALA A 112 6.67 -7.90 -7.04
C ALA A 112 5.59 -7.45 -6.02
N LEU A 113 5.16 -8.35 -5.13
CA LEU A 113 4.29 -8.00 -4.01
C LEU A 113 4.96 -6.98 -3.09
N GLY A 114 6.24 -7.17 -2.78
CA GLY A 114 7.02 -6.29 -1.91
C GLY A 114 7.20 -4.87 -2.47
N GLU A 115 7.57 -4.76 -3.74
CA GLU A 115 7.68 -3.50 -4.47
C GLU A 115 6.35 -2.74 -4.51
N LEU A 116 5.23 -3.44 -4.70
CA LEU A 116 3.90 -2.83 -4.62
C LEU A 116 3.62 -2.22 -3.23
N LEU A 117 4.05 -2.87 -2.13
CA LEU A 117 3.94 -2.30 -0.79
C LEU A 117 4.76 -1.01 -0.66
N TYR A 118 6.03 -1.02 -1.09
CA TYR A 118 6.86 0.20 -1.05
C TYR A 118 6.26 1.34 -1.89
N GLN A 119 5.77 1.05 -3.10
CA GLN A 119 5.08 2.06 -3.92
C GLN A 119 3.81 2.61 -3.25
N CYS A 120 3.02 1.77 -2.57
CA CYS A 120 1.89 2.23 -1.76
C CYS A 120 2.36 3.17 -0.65
N HIS A 121 3.42 2.81 0.08
CA HIS A 121 3.99 3.62 1.17
C HIS A 121 4.48 4.99 0.68
N TYR A 122 5.35 5.04 -0.35
CA TYR A 122 5.84 6.30 -0.88
C TYR A 122 4.73 7.16 -1.50
N SER A 123 3.72 6.54 -2.13
CA SER A 123 2.56 7.27 -2.63
C SER A 123 1.70 7.85 -1.50
N TYR A 124 1.72 7.26 -0.31
CA TYR A 124 1.00 7.71 0.88
C TYR A 124 1.76 8.84 1.60
N SER A 125 3.07 8.67 1.82
CA SER A 125 3.93 9.73 2.38
C SER A 125 3.96 10.97 1.47
N ALA A 126 3.91 10.80 0.14
CA ALA A 126 3.78 11.91 -0.82
C ALA A 126 2.46 12.71 -0.69
N CYS A 127 1.44 12.19 -0.01
CA CYS A 127 0.22 12.93 0.32
C CYS A 127 0.33 13.74 1.63
N GLY A 128 1.49 13.71 2.31
CA GLY A 128 1.67 14.30 3.63
C GLY A 128 1.06 13.48 4.78
N LEU A 129 0.76 12.20 4.53
CA LEU A 129 0.11 11.29 5.51
C LEU A 129 1.09 10.29 6.18
N GLY A 130 2.37 10.32 5.77
CA GLY A 130 3.45 9.50 6.35
C GLY A 130 3.82 9.90 7.77
N SER A 131 4.80 9.22 8.36
CA SER A 131 5.32 9.58 9.69
C SER A 131 6.72 9.04 9.93
N ASP A 132 7.57 9.79 10.64
CA ASP A 132 8.96 9.38 10.92
C ASP A 132 9.06 7.96 11.51
N GLY A 133 8.11 7.55 12.35
CA GLY A 133 8.06 6.21 12.93
C GLY A 133 7.77 5.12 11.91
N THR A 134 6.75 5.30 11.06
CA THR A 134 6.41 4.32 10.01
C THR A 134 7.47 4.26 8.93
N ASP A 135 8.00 5.41 8.54
CA ASP A 135 8.97 5.55 7.46
C ASP A 135 10.32 4.93 7.92
N ARG A 136 10.69 5.10 9.20
CA ARG A 136 11.84 4.39 9.80
C ARG A 136 11.65 2.88 9.88
N LEU A 137 10.45 2.38 10.20
CA LEU A 137 10.18 0.94 10.19
C LEU A 137 10.30 0.36 8.77
N VAL A 138 9.79 1.05 7.75
CA VAL A 138 9.92 0.65 6.35
C VAL A 138 11.40 0.65 5.91
N GLN A 139 12.17 1.68 6.26
CA GLN A 139 13.61 1.73 6.01
C GLN A 139 14.38 0.58 6.69
N LEU A 140 14.00 0.19 7.92
CA LEU A 140 14.60 -0.96 8.60
C LEU A 140 14.30 -2.27 7.88
N VAL A 141 13.10 -2.45 7.30
CA VAL A 141 12.79 -3.61 6.46
C VAL A 141 13.64 -3.62 5.19
N GLN A 142 13.75 -2.48 4.48
CA GLN A 142 14.61 -2.35 3.29
C GLN A 142 16.08 -2.68 3.59
N GLN A 143 16.61 -2.18 4.71
CA GLN A 143 17.97 -2.51 5.16
C GLN A 143 18.14 -4.01 5.37
N MET A 144 17.15 -4.69 5.95
CA MET A 144 17.20 -6.14 6.20
C MET A 144 17.01 -6.99 4.93
N GLN A 145 16.23 -6.51 3.97
CA GLN A 145 16.09 -7.08 2.62
C GLN A 145 17.40 -7.00 1.83
N HIS A 146 18.09 -5.86 1.87
CA HIS A 146 19.36 -5.65 1.16
C HIS A 146 20.61 -6.14 1.91
N LYS A 147 20.45 -6.67 3.13
CA LYS A 147 21.54 -7.20 3.97
C LYS A 147 22.08 -8.53 3.41
N LYS A 148 22.86 -8.45 2.33
CA LYS A 148 23.59 -9.60 1.75
C LYS A 148 24.44 -10.27 2.83
N LYS A 149 24.07 -11.47 3.26
CA LYS A 149 25.03 -12.38 3.89
C LYS A 149 25.92 -12.96 2.80
N SER A 150 27.22 -12.98 3.04
CA SER A 150 28.17 -13.74 2.24
C SER A 150 27.72 -15.20 2.19
N ASN A 151 27.49 -15.70 0.97
CA ASN A 151 27.08 -17.05 0.60
C ASN A 151 25.62 -17.45 0.90
N THR A 152 24.95 -17.88 -0.18
CA THR A 152 23.88 -18.89 -0.28
C THR A 152 22.48 -18.66 0.32
N GLU A 153 22.17 -17.56 1.02
CA GLU A 153 20.77 -17.29 1.42
C GLU A 153 20.31 -15.86 1.12
N ASP A 154 19.37 -15.74 0.17
CA ASP A 154 18.69 -14.51 -0.25
C ASP A 154 17.95 -13.77 0.89
N GLY A 155 17.53 -12.55 0.59
CA GLY A 155 16.67 -11.76 1.48
C GLY A 155 15.35 -12.48 1.75
N THR A 156 14.94 -12.52 3.02
CA THR A 156 13.71 -13.21 3.46
C THR A 156 12.52 -12.26 3.69
N LEU A 157 12.76 -10.95 3.71
CA LEU A 157 11.75 -9.88 3.66
C LEU A 157 11.84 -9.18 2.30
N TYR A 158 10.70 -8.76 1.73
CA TYR A 158 10.61 -8.25 0.36
C TYR A 158 9.94 -6.88 0.25
N GLY A 159 9.14 -6.48 1.24
CA GLY A 159 8.41 -5.21 1.19
C GLY A 159 7.75 -4.82 2.50
N ALA A 160 7.47 -3.52 2.65
CA ALA A 160 6.71 -3.01 3.78
C ALA A 160 5.92 -1.74 3.43
N LYS A 161 4.81 -1.51 4.13
CA LYS A 161 4.06 -0.25 4.05
C LYS A 161 3.30 0.10 5.32
N ILE A 162 3.07 1.40 5.52
CA ILE A 162 2.09 1.91 6.47
C ILE A 162 0.68 1.35 6.21
N THR A 163 -0.05 1.07 7.30
CA THR A 163 -1.45 0.62 7.29
C THR A 163 -2.24 1.27 8.43
N GLY A 164 -3.56 1.39 8.26
CA GLY A 164 -4.43 2.18 9.13
C GLY A 164 -4.72 3.58 8.57
N GLY A 165 -5.13 4.50 9.44
CA GLY A 165 -5.57 5.86 9.07
C GLY A 165 -4.46 6.87 8.77
N GLY A 166 -3.19 6.52 8.92
CA GLY A 166 -2.04 7.40 8.70
C GLY A 166 -1.56 8.16 9.94
N SER A 167 -0.60 9.06 9.74
CA SER A 167 0.03 9.87 10.81
C SER A 167 0.71 9.06 11.93
N GLY A 168 1.11 7.82 11.66
CA GLY A 168 1.69 6.89 12.64
C GLY A 168 1.06 5.50 12.56
N GLY A 169 1.23 4.73 13.63
CA GLY A 169 0.61 3.41 13.79
C GLY A 169 1.46 2.27 13.24
N THR A 170 0.84 1.42 12.42
CA THR A 170 1.35 0.08 12.09
C THR A 170 1.97 0.02 10.70
N VAL A 171 3.07 -0.73 10.57
CA VAL A 171 3.64 -1.13 9.28
C VAL A 171 3.36 -2.60 9.02
N CYS A 172 2.78 -2.90 7.88
CA CYS A 172 2.64 -4.25 7.34
C CYS A 172 3.93 -4.62 6.60
N VAL A 173 4.43 -5.84 6.80
CA VAL A 173 5.67 -6.36 6.18
C VAL A 173 5.36 -7.69 5.49
N ILE A 174 5.93 -7.92 4.30
CA ILE A 174 5.85 -9.20 3.59
C ILE A 174 7.21 -9.89 3.53
N GLY A 175 7.21 -11.20 3.79
CA GLY A 175 8.39 -12.07 3.82
C GLY A 175 8.05 -13.52 3.52
N ARG A 176 9.08 -14.35 3.30
CA ARG A 176 8.92 -15.82 3.25
C ARG A 176 8.38 -16.30 4.61
N ASN A 177 7.50 -17.30 4.61
CA ASN A 177 7.04 -17.94 5.85
C ASN A 177 8.13 -18.90 6.37
N CYS A 178 9.15 -18.37 7.05
CA CYS A 178 10.24 -19.14 7.63
C CYS A 178 10.83 -18.47 8.88
N LEU A 179 11.50 -19.26 9.73
CA LEU A 179 12.10 -18.80 10.98
C LEU A 179 13.06 -17.60 10.81
N ARG A 180 13.80 -17.56 9.70
CA ARG A 180 14.72 -16.45 9.37
C ARG A 180 13.97 -15.13 9.21
N SER A 181 12.79 -15.10 8.59
CA SER A 181 11.94 -13.91 8.52
C SER A 181 11.52 -13.43 9.91
N SER A 182 11.04 -14.33 10.78
CA SER A 182 10.64 -13.99 12.16
C SER A 182 11.82 -13.42 12.96
N GLN A 183 13.02 -14.00 12.82
CA GLN A 183 14.25 -13.48 13.43
C GLN A 183 14.58 -12.06 12.92
N GLN A 184 14.44 -11.80 11.62
CA GLN A 184 14.66 -10.46 11.05
C GLN A 184 13.63 -9.44 11.55
N ILE A 185 12.36 -9.82 11.70
CA ILE A 185 11.31 -8.95 12.28
C ILE A 185 11.63 -8.60 13.73
N LEU A 186 12.10 -9.56 14.54
CA LEU A 186 12.57 -9.30 15.90
C LEU A 186 13.81 -8.38 15.92
N GLU A 187 14.76 -8.55 14.99
CA GLU A 187 15.91 -7.63 14.84
C GLU A 187 15.44 -6.19 14.53
N ILE A 188 14.45 -6.02 13.64
CA ILE A 188 13.83 -4.72 13.32
C ILE A 188 13.16 -4.12 14.56
N GLN A 189 12.41 -4.92 15.33
CA GLN A 189 11.75 -4.49 16.56
C GLN A 189 12.78 -3.93 17.58
N GLN A 190 13.89 -4.63 17.80
CA GLN A 190 14.96 -4.17 18.70
C GLN A 190 15.71 -2.94 18.15
N ARG A 191 15.99 -2.89 16.85
CA ARG A 191 16.60 -1.71 16.20
C ARG A 191 15.73 -0.47 16.34
N TYR A 192 14.41 -0.60 16.18
CA TYR A 192 13.47 0.50 16.36
C TYR A 192 13.44 0.97 17.82
N LYS A 193 13.38 0.03 18.79
CA LYS A 193 13.45 0.36 20.21
C LYS A 193 14.75 1.06 20.59
N GLY A 194 15.89 0.54 20.14
CA GLY A 194 17.20 1.15 20.42
C GLY A 194 17.32 2.59 19.89
N ALA A 195 16.59 2.92 18.82
CA ALA A 195 16.61 4.25 18.21
C ALA A 195 15.53 5.23 18.73
N THR A 196 14.45 4.74 19.35
CA THR A 196 13.28 5.57 19.71
C THR A 196 12.84 5.43 21.17
N GLY A 197 13.41 4.49 21.92
CA GLY A 197 12.94 4.07 23.24
C GLY A 197 11.68 3.19 23.22
N TYR A 198 10.87 3.23 22.16
CA TYR A 198 9.59 2.54 22.06
C TYR A 198 9.72 1.12 21.51
N MET A 199 9.11 0.12 22.17
CA MET A 199 8.99 -1.23 21.64
C MET A 199 7.72 -1.35 20.80
N PRO A 200 7.81 -1.50 19.46
CA PRO A 200 6.61 -1.67 18.64
C PRO A 200 5.99 -3.05 18.88
N PHE A 201 4.66 -3.08 19.03
CA PHE A 201 3.91 -4.32 19.19
C PHE A 201 3.90 -5.11 17.88
N LEU A 202 4.16 -6.42 17.95
CA LEU A 202 4.16 -7.32 16.79
C LEU A 202 2.80 -8.03 16.69
N PHE A 203 2.16 -7.90 15.54
CA PHE A 203 0.96 -8.66 15.16
C PHE A 203 1.34 -9.69 14.09
N GLU A 204 0.88 -10.93 14.22
CA GLU A 204 1.10 -11.98 13.22
C GLU A 204 -0.16 -12.85 13.03
N GLY A 205 -0.22 -13.57 11.90
CA GLY A 205 -1.36 -14.41 11.53
C GLY A 205 -2.57 -13.66 10.96
N SER A 206 -3.68 -14.38 10.81
CA SER A 206 -4.97 -13.87 10.33
C SER A 206 -6.10 -14.39 11.22
N SER A 207 -7.20 -13.63 11.33
CA SER A 207 -8.39 -14.02 12.08
C SER A 207 -9.57 -14.33 11.15
N PRO A 208 -10.55 -15.13 11.59
CA PRO A 208 -11.74 -15.46 10.80
C PRO A 208 -12.74 -14.29 10.63
N GLY A 209 -12.40 -13.07 11.07
CA GLY A 209 -13.28 -11.92 11.05
C GLY A 209 -14.34 -11.91 12.16
N ALA A 210 -15.37 -11.08 12.01
CA ALA A 210 -16.44 -10.93 13.00
C ALA A 210 -17.45 -12.09 12.93
N GLY A 211 -17.60 -12.82 14.04
CA GLY A 211 -18.60 -13.88 14.19
C GLY A 211 -19.85 -13.41 14.95
N LYS A 212 -21.04 -13.86 14.53
CA LYS A 212 -22.28 -13.65 15.28
C LYS A 212 -22.43 -14.75 16.34
N PHE A 213 -22.37 -14.36 17.61
CA PHE A 213 -22.66 -15.24 18.75
C PHE A 213 -23.97 -14.83 19.46
N GLY A 214 -24.56 -15.77 20.20
CA GLY A 214 -25.75 -15.49 21.02
C GLY A 214 -25.39 -14.78 22.32
N TYR A 215 -26.36 -14.09 22.95
CA TYR A 215 -26.17 -13.42 24.23
C TYR A 215 -27.16 -13.92 25.28
N LEU A 216 -26.74 -13.99 26.54
CA LEU A 216 -27.63 -14.26 27.67
C LEU A 216 -28.32 -12.96 28.09
N ARG A 217 -29.65 -12.89 27.94
CA ARG A 217 -30.44 -11.75 28.41
C ARG A 217 -30.87 -11.96 29.86
N ILE A 218 -30.14 -11.37 30.80
CA ILE A 218 -30.57 -11.32 32.21
C ILE A 218 -31.87 -10.51 32.28
N ARG A 219 -32.94 -11.12 32.81
CA ARG A 219 -34.20 -10.42 33.14
C ARG A 219 -34.34 -10.37 34.65
N ARG A 220 -34.62 -9.19 35.21
CA ARG A 220 -35.10 -9.08 36.60
C ARG A 220 -36.49 -9.74 36.67
N ARG A 221 -36.68 -10.69 37.59
CA ARG A 221 -38.03 -11.07 38.03
C ARG A 221 -38.53 -9.96 38.94
N HIS A 222 -39.65 -9.34 38.59
CA HIS A 222 -40.45 -8.64 39.60
C HIS A 222 -41.07 -9.70 40.53
N PRO A 223 -41.13 -9.47 41.85
CA PRO A 223 -41.88 -10.33 42.75
C PRO A 223 -43.36 -10.30 42.36
N PRO A 224 -44.12 -11.39 42.59
CA PRO A 224 -45.57 -11.34 42.43
C PRO A 224 -46.16 -10.32 43.43
N ASN A 225 -47.11 -9.52 42.97
CA ASN A 225 -47.91 -8.69 43.88
C ASN A 225 -48.75 -9.63 44.75
N PHE A 226 -48.52 -9.58 46.06
CA PHE A 226 -49.47 -10.09 47.03
C PHE A 226 -50.53 -9.00 47.24
N ASN A 227 -51.78 -9.31 46.92
CA ASN A 227 -52.96 -8.52 47.32
C ASN A 227 -53.31 -8.81 48.78
#